data_AF-A0A1U7M5V2-F1
#
_entry.id   AF-A0A1U7M5V2-F1
#
_cell.length_a   1.000
_cell.length_b   1.000
_cell.length_c   1.000
_cell.angle_alpha   90.00
_cell.angle_beta   90.00
_cell.angle_gamma   90.00
#
_symmetry.space_group_name_H-M   'P 1'
#
loop_
_entity.id
_entity.type
_entity.pdbx_description
1 polymer ?
#
loop_
_entity_poly.entity_id
_entity_poly.type
_entity_poly.pdbx_seq_one_letter_code
_entity_poly.pdbx_strand_id
1 'polypeptide(L)'
;MIRPWKRAKSRESKATAWLVRASNRGLGTTTLLKIPKEGFKLDKFFKQKYCDRCGSDLKLGRIMSMFNEDCICMDCKDKETEDPKYKEARDAEAREVKKGNYNFKGIGK
;
A
#
# COMPACT_ATOMS: atom_id res chain seq x y z
N MET A 1 14.99 -50.44 -22.39
CA MET A 1 13.66 -50.88 -21.92
C MET A 1 12.97 -49.69 -21.25
N ILE A 2 12.08 -49.02 -21.98
CA ILE A 2 11.50 -47.71 -21.62
C ILE A 2 10.05 -47.98 -21.16
N ARG A 3 9.72 -47.59 -19.92
CA ARG A 3 8.40 -47.82 -19.30
C ARG A 3 7.39 -46.80 -19.87
N PRO A 4 6.23 -47.21 -20.42
CA PRO A 4 5.22 -46.28 -20.91
C PRO A 4 4.42 -45.65 -19.75
N TRP A 5 4.46 -44.32 -19.66
CA TRP A 5 3.71 -43.51 -18.70
C TRP A 5 2.25 -43.42 -19.15
N LYS A 6 1.35 -44.16 -18.49
CA LYS A 6 -0.09 -44.13 -18.81
C LYS A 6 -0.73 -42.86 -18.25
N ARG A 7 -1.26 -42.08 -19.20
CA ARG A 7 -2.09 -40.88 -19.06
C ARG A 7 -3.38 -41.17 -18.29
N ALA A 8 -3.51 -40.63 -17.08
CA ALA A 8 -4.76 -40.68 -16.30
C ALA A 8 -5.69 -39.53 -16.73
N LYS A 9 -6.85 -39.87 -17.29
CA LYS A 9 -7.98 -38.96 -17.54
C LYS A 9 -8.85 -38.90 -16.27
N SER A 10 -8.92 -37.74 -15.64
CA SER A 10 -9.92 -37.41 -14.60
C SER A 10 -10.99 -36.54 -15.27
N ARG A 11 -12.00 -37.13 -15.92
CA ARG A 11 -13.37 -37.33 -15.40
C ARG A 11 -13.96 -36.11 -14.70
N GLU A 12 -14.65 -35.33 -15.53
CA GLU A 12 -15.64 -34.31 -15.20
C GLU A 12 -16.67 -34.84 -14.18
N SER A 13 -17.04 -34.00 -13.23
CA SER A 13 -18.18 -34.23 -12.34
C SER A 13 -19.06 -32.99 -12.27
N LYS A 14 -20.05 -32.99 -13.16
CA LYS A 14 -21.47 -32.71 -12.91
C LYS A 14 -21.82 -31.32 -12.34
N ALA A 15 -22.23 -30.48 -13.28
CA ALA A 15 -23.22 -29.43 -13.09
C ALA A 15 -24.39 -29.92 -12.22
N THR A 16 -24.72 -29.14 -11.19
CA THR A 16 -26.03 -29.21 -10.53
C THR A 16 -26.61 -27.81 -10.54
N ALA A 17 -27.47 -27.59 -11.53
CA ALA A 17 -28.32 -26.42 -11.62
C ALA A 17 -29.43 -26.53 -10.56
N TRP A 18 -29.52 -25.55 -9.67
CA TRP A 18 -30.74 -25.27 -8.91
C TRP A 18 -31.25 -23.88 -9.30
N LEU A 19 -32.33 -23.90 -10.07
CA LEU A 19 -33.18 -22.78 -10.39
C LEU A 19 -33.88 -22.30 -9.10
N VAL A 20 -33.60 -21.08 -8.66
CA VAL A 20 -34.56 -20.30 -7.87
C VAL A 20 -34.88 -19.03 -8.60
N ARG A 21 -36.08 -19.02 -9.18
CA ARG A 21 -36.72 -17.91 -9.86
C ARG A 21 -37.54 -17.17 -8.82
N ALA A 22 -37.02 -16.06 -8.30
CA ALA A 22 -37.79 -15.11 -7.49
C ALA A 22 -37.78 -13.75 -8.19
N SER A 23 -38.88 -13.48 -8.89
CA SER A 23 -39.29 -12.16 -9.33
C SER A 23 -39.81 -11.38 -8.12
N ASN A 24 -39.28 -10.21 -7.82
CA ASN A 24 -40.14 -9.02 -7.79
C ASN A 24 -39.40 -7.68 -7.73
N ARG A 25 -40.03 -6.73 -8.43
CA ARG A 25 -39.72 -5.32 -8.60
C ARG A 25 -39.62 -4.57 -7.28
N GLY A 26 -38.66 -3.66 -7.18
CA GLY A 26 -38.57 -2.65 -6.14
C GLY A 26 -37.71 -1.48 -6.62
N LEU A 27 -38.37 -0.43 -7.07
CA LEU A 27 -37.82 0.92 -7.27
C LEU A 27 -37.04 1.35 -6.02
N GLY A 28 -35.85 1.92 -6.17
CA GLY A 28 -35.13 2.36 -4.99
C GLY A 28 -33.73 2.87 -5.23
N THR A 29 -33.65 4.04 -5.87
CA THR A 29 -32.52 4.96 -5.87
C THR A 29 -31.26 4.47 -6.58
N THR A 30 -30.78 5.30 -7.50
CA THR A 30 -29.37 5.41 -7.86
C THR A 30 -28.57 5.55 -6.58
N THR A 31 -28.24 4.43 -5.94
CA THR A 31 -27.24 4.38 -4.90
C THR A 31 -25.96 4.64 -5.65
N LEU A 32 -25.62 5.93 -5.71
CA LEU A 32 -24.30 6.43 -6.02
C LEU A 32 -23.36 5.50 -5.28
N LEU A 33 -22.74 4.56 -6.00
CA LEU A 33 -21.68 3.73 -5.47
C LEU A 33 -20.64 4.73 -4.99
N LYS A 34 -20.65 5.01 -3.69
CA LYS A 34 -19.57 5.69 -2.99
C LYS A 34 -18.41 4.74 -3.15
N ILE A 35 -17.69 4.91 -4.24
CA ILE A 35 -16.33 4.42 -4.40
C ILE A 35 -15.66 4.85 -3.09
N PRO A 36 -15.22 3.92 -2.23
CA PRO A 36 -14.49 4.30 -1.04
C PRO A 36 -13.29 5.10 -1.56
N LYS A 37 -13.25 6.39 -1.21
CA LYS A 37 -12.09 7.22 -1.49
C LYS A 37 -10.98 6.80 -0.53
N GLU A 38 -10.50 5.58 -0.66
CA GLU A 38 -9.21 5.15 -0.15
C GLU A 38 -8.17 5.74 -1.10
N GLY A 39 -8.14 7.07 -1.11
CA GLY A 39 -7.15 7.86 -1.80
C GLY A 39 -5.81 7.58 -1.15
N PHE A 40 -4.97 6.89 -1.90
CA PHE A 40 -3.56 6.68 -1.64
C PHE A 40 -2.93 7.95 -1.02
N LYS A 41 -2.27 7.81 0.14
CA LYS A 41 -1.81 8.88 1.06
C LYS A 41 -0.93 9.99 0.42
N LEU A 42 -0.50 9.82 -0.82
CA LEU A 42 0.37 10.72 -1.56
C LEU A 42 -0.22 12.14 -1.74
N ASP A 43 -1.55 12.28 -1.71
CA ASP A 43 -2.21 13.58 -1.79
C ASP A 43 -1.92 14.50 -0.60
N LYS A 44 -1.63 13.94 0.58
CA LYS A 44 -1.31 14.72 1.78
C LYS A 44 0.03 15.44 1.60
N PHE A 45 1.02 14.76 1.03
CA PHE A 45 2.39 15.28 0.87
C PHE A 45 2.45 16.59 0.06
N PHE A 46 1.69 16.70 -1.03
CA PHE A 46 1.71 17.90 -1.89
C PHE A 46 0.87 19.06 -1.34
N LYS A 47 -0.14 18.78 -0.52
CA LYS A 47 -1.06 19.80 0.02
C LYS A 47 -0.62 20.31 1.39
N GLN A 48 0.22 19.54 2.09
CA GLN A 48 0.63 19.84 3.45
C GLN A 48 1.59 21.03 3.49
N LYS A 49 1.24 22.01 4.34
CA LYS A 49 1.99 23.27 4.49
C LYS A 49 2.91 23.27 5.72
N TYR A 50 2.63 22.42 6.70
CA TYR A 50 3.30 22.39 7.99
C TYR A 50 3.91 21.02 8.27
N CYS A 51 5.06 20.98 8.93
CA CYS A 51 5.71 19.74 9.32
C CYS A 51 4.88 18.99 10.38
N ASP A 52 4.75 17.66 10.25
CA ASP A 52 4.01 16.83 11.21
C ASP A 52 4.68 16.77 12.60
N ARG A 53 5.99 17.06 12.71
CA ARG A 53 6.75 16.98 13.97
C ARG A 53 6.88 18.31 14.70
N CYS A 54 7.36 19.33 14.01
CA CYS A 54 7.66 20.63 14.63
C CYS A 54 6.59 21.69 14.33
N GLY A 55 5.66 21.43 13.40
CA GLY A 55 4.65 22.42 12.98
C GLY A 55 5.21 23.57 12.13
N SER A 56 6.51 23.61 11.83
CA SER A 56 7.12 24.66 11.02
C SER A 56 6.64 24.65 9.57
N ASP A 57 6.67 25.81 8.92
CA ASP A 57 6.33 25.97 7.51
C ASP A 57 7.26 25.15 6.60
N LEU A 58 6.68 24.33 5.72
CA LEU A 58 7.39 23.51 4.73
C LEU A 58 7.76 24.28 3.44
N LYS A 59 7.74 25.62 3.49
CA LYS A 59 8.04 26.48 2.33
C LYS A 59 9.49 26.36 1.85
N LEU A 60 10.42 26.16 2.80
CA LEU A 60 11.86 26.04 2.52
C LEU A 60 12.23 24.67 1.93
N GLY A 61 11.45 23.63 2.24
CA GLY A 61 11.70 22.27 1.79
C GLY A 61 10.83 21.28 2.53
N ARG A 62 10.31 20.29 1.80
CA ARG A 62 9.55 19.17 2.34
C ARG A 62 10.20 17.87 1.93
N ILE A 63 10.39 16.97 2.88
CA ILE A 63 10.96 15.64 2.65
C ILE A 63 10.13 14.63 3.44
N MET A 64 10.14 13.35 3.03
CA MET A 64 9.59 12.28 3.86
C MET A 64 10.64 11.75 4.85
N SER A 65 10.19 11.36 6.04
CA SER A 65 11.05 10.71 7.02
C SER A 65 11.68 9.42 6.46
N MET A 66 12.90 9.10 6.91
CA MET A 66 13.55 7.82 6.59
C MET A 66 12.93 6.65 7.37
N PHE A 67 12.26 6.95 8.49
CA PHE A 67 11.73 5.93 9.40
C PHE A 67 10.27 5.57 9.12
N ASN A 68 9.48 6.52 8.60
CA ASN A 68 8.03 6.45 8.40
C ASN A 68 7.61 7.24 7.13
N GLU A 69 6.33 7.24 6.78
CA GLU A 69 5.74 8.00 5.64
C GLU A 69 5.43 9.48 5.96
N ASP A 70 5.96 10.04 7.06
CA ASP A 70 5.60 11.38 7.55
C ASP A 70 6.30 12.52 6.80
N CYS A 71 5.61 13.66 6.66
CA CYS A 71 6.15 14.86 6.01
C CYS A 71 6.91 15.73 7.01
N ILE A 72 8.22 15.86 6.80
CA ILE A 72 9.12 16.61 7.68
C ILE A 72 9.81 17.77 6.96
N CYS A 73 10.21 18.77 7.73
CA CYS A 73 11.08 19.85 7.27
C CYS A 73 12.55 19.42 7.22
N MET A 74 13.40 20.22 6.58
CA MET A 74 14.84 20.00 6.49
C MET A 74 15.50 19.87 7.86
N ASP A 75 15.15 20.75 8.80
CA ASP A 75 15.73 20.72 10.15
C ASP A 75 15.40 19.45 10.92
N CYS A 76 14.18 18.92 10.75
CA CYS A 76 13.79 17.65 11.34
C CYS A 76 14.54 16.48 10.71
N LYS A 77 14.80 16.54 9.39
CA LYS A 77 15.58 15.53 8.68
C LYS A 77 17.04 15.53 9.16
N ASP A 78 17.62 16.69 9.47
CA ASP A 78 18.99 16.75 9.99
C ASP A 78 19.10 16.15 11.40
N LYS A 79 18.11 16.42 12.26
CA LYS A 79 17.98 15.74 13.57
C LYS A 79 17.79 14.23 13.42
N GLU A 80 17.07 13.78 12.39
CA GLU A 80 16.93 12.35 12.11
C GLU A 80 18.25 11.71 11.70
N THR A 81 19.08 12.41 10.91
CA THR A 81 20.38 11.88 10.47
C THR A 81 21.39 11.69 11.60
N GLU A 82 21.23 12.41 12.71
CA GLU A 82 22.05 12.26 13.91
C GLU A 82 21.65 11.03 14.76
N ASP A 83 20.48 10.44 14.52
CA ASP A 83 20.02 9.28 15.28
C ASP A 83 20.85 8.03 14.93
N PRO A 84 21.32 7.25 15.92
CA PRO A 84 22.10 6.05 15.66
C PRO A 84 21.36 5.02 14.79
N LYS A 85 20.02 4.97 14.88
CA LYS A 85 19.18 4.05 14.10
C LYS A 85 18.96 4.51 12.65
N TYR A 86 19.39 5.73 12.29
CA TYR A 86 19.23 6.23 10.92
C TYR A 86 19.92 5.35 9.89
N LYS A 87 21.11 4.83 10.23
CA LYS A 87 21.84 3.91 9.36
C LYS A 87 21.08 2.61 9.15
N GLU A 88 20.50 2.06 10.21
CA GLU A 88 19.70 0.84 10.14
C GLU A 88 18.43 1.03 9.29
N ALA A 89 17.75 2.16 9.43
CA ALA A 89 16.57 2.51 8.64
C ALA A 89 16.91 2.56 7.15
N ARG A 90 17.99 3.27 6.81
CA ARG A 90 18.49 3.40 5.44
C ARG A 90 18.88 2.04 4.85
N ASP A 91 19.57 1.20 5.61
CA ASP A 91 19.98 -0.11 5.14
C ASP A 91 18.80 -1.06 4.94
N ALA A 92 17.77 -0.97 5.80
CA ALA A 92 16.54 -1.73 5.65
C ALA A 92 15.78 -1.33 4.38
N GLU A 93 15.61 -0.01 4.14
CA GLU A 93 14.99 0.52 2.93
C GLU A 93 15.75 0.10 1.68
N ALA A 94 17.08 0.25 1.68
CA ALA A 94 17.93 -0.17 0.56
C ALA A 94 17.85 -1.68 0.26
N ARG A 95 17.66 -2.53 1.28
CA ARG A 95 17.46 -3.99 1.10
C ARG A 95 16.12 -4.30 0.44
N GLU A 96 15.06 -3.60 0.84
CA GLU A 96 13.71 -3.78 0.26
C GLU A 96 13.64 -3.24 -1.17
N VAL A 97 14.25 -2.08 -1.43
CA VAL A 97 14.39 -1.53 -2.79
C VAL A 97 15.14 -2.51 -3.71
N LYS A 98 16.20 -3.15 -3.22
CA LYS A 98 16.92 -4.20 -3.97
C LYS A 98 16.08 -5.44 -4.27
N LYS A 99 15.09 -5.76 -3.43
CA LYS A 99 14.12 -6.85 -3.67
C LYS A 99 12.99 -6.43 -4.63
N GLY A 100 12.94 -5.16 -5.05
CA GLY A 100 11.88 -4.60 -5.88
C GLY A 100 10.66 -4.09 -5.08
N ASN A 101 10.77 -3.97 -3.75
CA ASN A 101 9.74 -3.40 -2.91
C ASN A 101 10.01 -1.91 -2.66
N TYR A 102 9.40 -1.05 -3.47
CA TYR A 102 9.51 0.41 -3.36
C TYR A 102 8.51 1.04 -2.39
N ASN A 103 7.59 0.26 -1.81
CA ASN A 103 6.58 0.73 -0.87
C ASN A 103 6.87 0.23 0.56
N PHE A 104 8.13 0.35 0.97
CA PHE A 104 8.55 0.01 2.32
C PHE A 104 8.04 1.07 3.30
N LYS A 105 7.30 0.64 4.32
CA LYS A 105 6.68 1.54 5.32
C LYS A 105 7.68 2.12 6.32
N GLY A 106 8.95 1.74 6.22
CA GLY A 106 10.01 2.11 7.15
C GLY A 106 10.12 1.14 8.34
N ILE A 107 11.06 1.41 9.23
CA ILE A 107 11.35 0.56 10.40
C ILE A 107 10.51 0.92 11.64
N GLY A 108 9.65 1.94 11.55
CA GLY A 108 8.79 2.39 12.66
C GLY A 108 9.57 3.14 13.72
N LYS A 109 9.27 4.42 13.91
CA LYS A 109 9.82 5.26 14.97
C LYS A 109 8.74 6.08 15.65
#